data_AF-X1C2A2-F1
#
_entry.id   AF-X1C2A2-F1
#
_cell.length_a   1.000
_cell.length_b   1.000
_cell.length_c   1.000
_cell.angle_alpha   90.00
_cell.angle_beta   90.00
_cell.angle_gamma   90.00
#
_symmetry.space_group_name_H-M   'P 1'
#
loop_
_entity.id
_entity.type
_entity.pdbx_description
1 polymer ?
#
loop_
_entity_poly.entity_id
_entity_poly.type
_entity_poly.pdbx_seq_one_letter_code
_entity_poly.pdbx_strand_id
1 'polypeptide(L)'
;MNFNYQKAYCVSAVPAFNSLNKKQKNAFNKLHSLIGDRQQNHALNIPTCKKTDNVLKGLSCLEISELSRASYFTGHWHPSYLDRPFDNKRGESWKISNVCDQELRKRLLPCRTLQIHEGKLRVTFSSKHCWTWEEFSLATKENIKLFKDCNLSFGESTLDKSAKSLSILCGDLWPAVETLPPNELYVSYLEKQKATKLENEKKKTQKGFQI
;
A
#
# COMPACT_ATOMS: atom_id res chain seq x y z
N MET A 1 -5.99 -19.83 -2.28
CA MET A 1 -6.96 -18.92 -2.93
C MET A 1 -6.17 -17.74 -3.48
N ASN A 2 -6.39 -17.34 -4.74
CA ASN A 2 -5.66 -16.20 -5.32
C ASN A 2 -6.30 -14.89 -4.86
N PHE A 3 -5.49 -13.96 -4.34
CA PHE A 3 -5.96 -12.64 -3.90
C PHE A 3 -6.52 -11.83 -5.09
N ASN A 4 -7.70 -11.22 -4.92
CA ASN A 4 -8.35 -10.44 -5.97
C ASN A 4 -7.89 -8.96 -5.95
N TYR A 5 -6.76 -8.70 -6.63
CA TYR A 5 -6.16 -7.37 -6.73
C TYR A 5 -7.09 -6.31 -7.33
N GLN A 6 -7.89 -6.66 -8.33
CA GLN A 6 -8.77 -5.70 -9.01
C GLN A 6 -9.92 -5.27 -8.10
N LYS A 7 -10.49 -6.21 -7.34
CA LYS A 7 -11.46 -5.88 -6.30
C LYS A 7 -10.78 -5.01 -5.23
N ALA A 8 -9.61 -5.40 -4.73
CA ALA A 8 -8.90 -4.68 -3.67
C ALA A 8 -8.57 -3.23 -4.08
N TYR A 9 -8.16 -3.02 -5.34
CA TYR A 9 -7.97 -1.70 -5.91
C TYR A 9 -9.25 -0.86 -5.83
N CYS A 10 -10.37 -1.41 -6.31
CA CYS A 10 -11.63 -0.69 -6.42
C CYS A 10 -12.29 -0.41 -5.07
N VAL A 11 -12.32 -1.39 -4.16
CA VAL A 11 -13.08 -1.34 -2.91
C VAL A 11 -12.27 -0.85 -1.71
N SER A 12 -10.94 -0.87 -1.79
CA SER A 12 -10.07 -0.46 -0.68
C SER A 12 -9.12 0.66 -1.08
N ALA A 13 -8.24 0.44 -2.08
CA ALA A 13 -7.15 1.37 -2.37
C ALA A 13 -7.65 2.74 -2.88
N VAL A 14 -8.53 2.75 -3.90
CA VAL A 14 -9.08 4.01 -4.45
C VAL A 14 -9.90 4.79 -3.41
N PRO A 15 -10.85 4.16 -2.68
CA PRO A 15 -11.56 4.83 -1.59
C PRO A 15 -10.62 5.42 -0.54
N ALA A 16 -9.62 4.66 -0.08
CA ALA A 16 -8.65 5.13 0.90
C ALA A 16 -7.82 6.32 0.41
N PHE A 17 -7.44 6.32 -0.88
CA PHE A 17 -6.76 7.47 -1.47
C PHE A 17 -7.69 8.68 -1.53
N ASN A 18 -8.95 8.49 -1.93
CA ASN A 18 -9.94 9.57 -2.04
C ASN A 18 -10.35 10.14 -0.68
N SER A 19 -10.32 9.34 0.38
CA SER A 19 -10.63 9.78 1.76
C SER A 19 -9.47 10.50 2.45
N LEU A 20 -8.28 10.59 1.84
CA LEU A 20 -7.18 11.37 2.39
C LEU A 20 -7.62 12.81 2.65
N ASN A 21 -7.28 13.33 3.82
CA ASN A 21 -7.66 14.67 4.23
C ASN A 21 -6.91 15.75 3.41
N LYS A 22 -7.32 17.02 3.56
CA LYS A 22 -6.74 18.15 2.83
C LYS A 22 -5.21 18.27 3.01
N LYS A 23 -4.69 18.01 4.22
CA LYS A 23 -3.23 18.07 4.48
C LYS A 23 -2.51 16.93 3.76
N GLN A 24 -3.03 15.71 3.83
CA GLN A 24 -2.47 14.53 3.16
C GLN A 24 -2.49 14.69 1.64
N LYS A 25 -3.60 15.15 1.04
CA LYS A 25 -3.69 15.44 -0.41
C LYS A 25 -2.69 16.52 -0.84
N ASN A 26 -2.57 17.60 -0.06
CA ASN A 26 -1.57 18.63 -0.32
C ASN A 26 -0.14 18.09 -0.23
N ALA A 27 0.14 17.22 0.74
CA ALA A 27 1.42 16.57 0.88
C ALA A 27 1.70 15.63 -0.31
N PHE A 28 0.73 14.81 -0.70
CA PHE A 28 0.82 13.94 -1.86
C PHE A 28 1.20 14.72 -3.12
N ASN A 29 0.46 15.77 -3.47
CA ASN A 29 0.72 16.57 -4.67
C ASN A 29 2.11 17.20 -4.68
N LYS A 30 2.56 17.71 -3.53
CA LYS A 30 3.91 18.27 -3.39
C LYS A 30 4.97 17.19 -3.54
N LEU A 31 4.82 16.04 -2.86
CA LEU A 31 5.77 14.94 -2.97
C LEU A 31 5.85 14.43 -4.40
N HIS A 32 4.70 14.16 -5.03
CA HIS A 32 4.58 13.72 -6.43
C HIS A 32 5.44 14.57 -7.38
N SER A 33 5.32 15.90 -7.27
CA SER A 33 6.13 16.85 -8.07
C SER A 33 7.63 16.82 -7.76
N LEU A 34 8.04 16.48 -6.53
CA LEU A 34 9.43 16.57 -6.07
C LEU A 34 10.24 15.29 -6.26
N ILE A 35 9.56 14.15 -6.40
CA ILE A 35 10.17 12.82 -6.32
C ILE A 35 10.03 11.99 -7.59
N GLY A 36 9.22 12.41 -8.57
CA GLY A 36 8.99 11.63 -9.80
C GLY A 36 10.27 11.23 -10.54
N ASP A 37 11.23 12.15 -10.66
CA ASP A 37 12.51 11.91 -11.34
C ASP A 37 13.61 11.31 -10.45
N ARG A 38 13.33 11.08 -9.16
CA ARG A 38 14.34 10.53 -8.25
C ARG A 38 14.51 9.04 -8.47
N GLN A 39 15.76 8.60 -8.47
CA GLN A 39 16.13 7.19 -8.50
C GLN A 39 16.43 6.70 -7.09
N GLN A 40 16.19 5.41 -6.83
CA GLN A 40 16.61 4.79 -5.59
C GLN A 40 18.13 4.67 -5.51
N ASN A 41 18.67 4.73 -4.30
CA ASN A 41 20.07 4.39 -4.05
C ASN A 41 20.24 2.88 -3.79
N HIS A 42 21.48 2.44 -3.57
CA HIS A 42 21.80 1.03 -3.26
C HIS A 42 21.12 0.49 -2.00
N ALA A 43 20.71 1.36 -1.08
CA ALA A 43 19.97 0.99 0.12
C ALA A 43 18.44 0.97 -0.10
N LEU A 44 17.98 1.00 -1.37
CA LEU A 44 16.57 1.03 -1.76
C LEU A 44 15.79 2.23 -1.19
N ASN A 45 16.51 3.30 -0.81
CA ASN A 45 15.93 4.53 -0.31
C ASN A 45 15.78 5.53 -1.45
N ILE A 46 14.71 6.32 -1.42
CA ILE A 46 14.56 7.50 -2.28
C ILE A 46 15.26 8.68 -1.61
N PRO A 47 16.25 9.32 -2.26
CA PRO A 47 16.93 10.48 -1.71
C PRO A 47 15.94 11.60 -1.35
N THR A 48 15.90 12.00 -0.07
CA THR A 48 15.07 13.12 0.40
C THR A 48 15.87 14.43 0.42
N CYS A 49 15.18 15.57 0.49
CA CYS A 49 15.78 16.88 0.69
C CYS A 49 14.94 17.71 1.68
N LYS A 50 15.44 18.89 2.09
CA LYS A 50 14.71 19.78 3.01
C LYS A 50 13.26 20.04 2.57
N LYS A 51 12.99 20.13 1.27
CA LYS A 51 11.63 20.35 0.74
C LYS A 51 10.71 19.13 1.01
N THR A 52 11.16 17.91 0.72
CA THR A 52 10.36 16.70 1.00
C THR A 52 10.16 16.51 2.50
N ASP A 53 11.20 16.75 3.30
CA ASP A 53 11.12 16.63 4.76
C ASP A 53 10.12 17.64 5.35
N ASN A 54 10.14 18.89 4.88
CA ASN A 54 9.20 19.93 5.34
C ASN A 54 7.74 19.62 4.96
N VAL A 55 7.50 18.95 3.83
CA VAL A 55 6.14 18.51 3.46
C VAL A 55 5.61 17.51 4.49
N LEU A 56 6.43 16.56 4.93
CA LEU A 56 6.02 15.52 5.86
C LEU A 56 6.02 15.98 7.32
N LYS A 57 6.84 16.96 7.71
CA LYS A 57 6.85 17.54 9.08
C LYS A 57 5.49 18.02 9.57
N GLY A 58 4.63 18.50 8.66
CA GLY A 58 3.30 18.99 8.99
C GLY A 58 2.23 17.91 9.22
N LEU A 59 2.57 16.63 9.03
CA LEU A 59 1.65 15.50 9.19
C LEU A 59 2.00 14.69 10.46
N SER A 60 0.98 14.11 11.08
CA SER A 60 1.13 13.10 12.14
C SER A 60 1.63 11.75 11.59
N CYS A 61 2.07 10.84 12.45
CA CYS A 61 2.49 9.50 12.01
C CYS A 61 1.32 8.69 11.42
N LEU A 62 0.10 8.86 11.95
CA LEU A 62 -1.11 8.28 11.37
C LEU A 62 -1.34 8.80 9.94
N GLU A 63 -1.31 10.12 9.76
CA GLU A 63 -1.54 10.73 8.45
C GLU A 63 -0.49 10.29 7.40
N ILE A 64 0.78 10.16 7.81
CA ILE A 64 1.86 9.67 6.93
C ILE A 64 1.67 8.19 6.59
N SER A 65 1.24 7.37 7.56
CA SER A 65 0.99 5.94 7.37
C SER A 65 -0.15 5.68 6.39
N GLU A 66 -1.27 6.38 6.57
CA GLU A 66 -2.41 6.32 5.66
C GLU A 66 -2.04 6.80 4.25
N LEU A 67 -1.28 7.90 4.14
CA LEU A 67 -0.80 8.41 2.86
C LEU A 67 0.13 7.41 2.16
N SER A 68 1.07 6.80 2.91
CA SER A 68 1.98 5.78 2.38
C SER A 68 1.20 4.59 1.83
N ARG A 69 0.31 4.02 2.65
CA ARG A 69 -0.54 2.87 2.31
C ARG A 69 -1.42 3.16 1.09
N ALA A 70 -2.18 4.25 1.13
CA ALA A 70 -3.08 4.62 0.05
C ALA A 70 -2.33 4.88 -1.26
N SER A 71 -1.25 5.67 -1.22
CA SER A 71 -0.42 5.94 -2.40
C SER A 71 0.11 4.66 -3.02
N TYR A 72 0.71 3.78 -2.22
CA TYR A 72 1.33 2.55 -2.70
C TYR A 72 0.31 1.66 -3.41
N PHE A 73 -0.77 1.27 -2.72
CA PHE A 73 -1.72 0.30 -3.25
C PHE A 73 -2.56 0.84 -4.40
N THR A 74 -2.86 2.15 -4.43
CA THR A 74 -3.50 2.77 -5.59
C THR A 74 -2.60 2.74 -6.83
N GLY A 75 -1.28 2.83 -6.68
CA GLY A 75 -0.40 2.67 -7.83
C GLY A 75 -0.11 1.21 -8.21
N HIS A 76 0.10 0.36 -7.20
CA HIS A 76 0.58 -1.01 -7.38
C HIS A 76 -0.51 -1.98 -7.86
N TRP A 77 -1.77 -1.78 -7.42
CA TRP A 77 -2.89 -2.65 -7.80
C TRP A 77 -3.72 -2.12 -8.97
N HIS A 78 -3.28 -1.05 -9.64
CA HIS A 78 -4.02 -0.42 -10.73
C HIS A 78 -4.31 -1.40 -11.89
N PRO A 79 -5.59 -1.63 -12.26
CA PRO A 79 -5.93 -2.46 -13.40
C PRO A 79 -5.97 -1.67 -14.72
N SER A 80 -5.61 -2.32 -15.84
CA SER A 80 -5.45 -1.71 -17.16
C SER A 80 -6.70 -1.06 -17.79
N TYR A 81 -7.89 -1.18 -17.19
CA TYR A 81 -9.17 -0.67 -17.75
C TYR A 81 -9.79 0.50 -16.98
N LEU A 82 -9.18 0.89 -15.87
CA LEU A 82 -9.67 2.00 -15.04
C LEU A 82 -8.75 3.20 -15.15
N ASP A 83 -9.31 4.38 -14.92
CA ASP A 83 -8.52 5.60 -14.82
C ASP A 83 -7.68 5.59 -13.54
N ARG A 84 -6.49 6.20 -13.63
CA ARG A 84 -5.60 6.36 -12.49
C ARG A 84 -5.97 7.63 -11.73
N PRO A 85 -6.02 7.61 -10.39
CA PRO A 85 -6.21 8.83 -9.60
C PRO A 85 -5.07 9.85 -9.72
N PHE A 86 -3.90 9.43 -10.21
CA PHE A 86 -2.72 10.27 -10.43
C PHE A 86 -1.79 9.63 -11.47
N ASP A 87 -0.89 10.42 -12.07
CA ASP A 87 0.11 9.90 -12.99
C ASP A 87 1.14 9.04 -12.22
N ASN A 88 1.39 7.82 -12.70
CA ASN A 88 2.30 6.87 -12.06
C ASN A 88 3.31 6.28 -13.07
N LYS A 89 3.68 7.04 -14.11
CA LYS A 89 4.57 6.58 -15.18
C LYS A 89 5.99 6.31 -14.74
N ARG A 90 6.47 6.99 -13.68
CA ARG A 90 7.84 6.86 -13.17
C ARG A 90 7.88 6.13 -11.82
N GLY A 91 6.77 5.49 -11.44
CA GLY A 91 6.64 4.80 -10.14
C GLY A 91 6.51 5.77 -8.96
N GLU A 92 5.86 6.90 -9.15
CA GLU A 92 5.60 7.90 -8.12
C GLU A 92 4.93 7.29 -6.88
N SER A 93 4.00 6.35 -7.06
CA SER A 93 3.25 5.71 -5.96
C SER A 93 4.16 5.06 -4.91
N TRP A 94 5.12 4.24 -5.37
CA TRP A 94 6.03 3.51 -4.51
C TRP A 94 7.10 4.43 -3.94
N LYS A 95 7.55 5.42 -4.72
CA LYS A 95 8.52 6.41 -4.25
C LYS A 95 7.95 7.28 -3.13
N ILE A 96 6.69 7.73 -3.26
CA ILE A 96 6.00 8.50 -2.22
C ILE A 96 5.87 7.65 -0.96
N SER A 97 5.41 6.41 -1.10
CA SER A 97 5.31 5.47 0.01
C SER A 97 6.65 5.25 0.71
N ASN A 98 7.73 5.04 -0.04
CA ASN A 98 9.07 4.87 0.52
C ASN A 98 9.56 6.13 1.25
N VAL A 99 9.34 7.33 0.71
CA VAL A 99 9.68 8.59 1.39
C VAL A 99 8.87 8.77 2.69
N CYS A 100 7.59 8.42 2.68
CA CYS A 100 6.77 8.39 3.90
C CYS A 100 7.32 7.39 4.93
N ASP A 101 7.67 6.18 4.51
CA ASP A 101 8.21 5.14 5.39
C ASP A 101 9.58 5.51 5.97
N GLN A 102 10.45 6.15 5.19
CA GLN A 102 11.73 6.68 5.67
C GLN A 102 11.51 7.71 6.78
N GLU A 103 10.52 8.59 6.64
CA GLU A 103 10.18 9.57 7.68
C GLU A 103 9.57 8.91 8.92
N LEU A 104 8.69 7.92 8.73
CA LEU A 104 8.13 7.14 9.84
C LEU A 104 9.24 6.43 10.62
N ARG A 105 10.21 5.79 9.95
CA ARG A 105 11.36 5.14 10.59
C ARG A 105 12.17 6.13 11.45
N LYS A 106 12.39 7.36 10.97
CA LYS A 106 13.09 8.41 11.74
C LYS A 106 12.31 8.81 13.01
N ARG A 107 10.98 8.92 12.92
CA ARG A 107 10.14 9.39 14.04
C ARG A 107 9.83 8.32 15.08
N LEU A 108 9.71 7.08 14.62
CA LEU A 108 9.17 5.99 15.41
C LEU A 108 10.24 5.04 15.95
N LEU A 109 11.42 5.00 15.30
CA LEU A 109 12.59 4.22 15.72
C LEU A 109 12.20 2.75 16.05
N PRO A 110 11.70 1.98 15.06
CA PRO A 110 11.27 0.61 15.31
C PRO A 110 12.44 -0.28 15.76
N CYS A 111 12.15 -1.27 16.60
CA CYS A 111 13.16 -2.23 17.05
C CYS A 111 13.55 -3.22 15.92
N ARG A 112 14.61 -4.02 16.11
CA ARG A 112 15.17 -4.87 15.04
C ARG A 112 14.17 -5.83 14.37
N THR A 113 13.22 -6.37 15.13
CA THR A 113 12.23 -7.33 14.63
C THR A 113 11.01 -6.66 14.00
N LEU A 114 10.87 -5.35 14.18
CA LEU A 114 9.77 -4.54 13.70
C LEU A 114 10.23 -3.67 12.53
N GLN A 115 9.49 -3.71 11.43
CA GLN A 115 9.78 -2.94 10.23
C GLN A 115 8.58 -2.06 9.88
N ILE A 116 8.85 -1.00 9.12
CA ILE A 116 7.82 -0.13 8.56
C ILE A 116 7.88 -0.29 7.05
N HIS A 117 6.76 -0.69 6.46
CA HIS A 117 6.60 -0.98 5.04
C HIS A 117 5.21 -0.57 4.58
N GLU A 118 5.15 0.29 3.56
CA GLU A 118 3.90 0.77 2.93
C GLU A 118 2.94 1.40 3.95
N GLY A 119 3.50 2.13 4.92
CA GLY A 119 2.76 2.75 6.03
C GLY A 119 2.31 1.80 7.13
N LYS A 120 2.71 0.52 7.08
CA LYS A 120 2.31 -0.50 8.05
C LYS A 120 3.48 -0.94 8.92
N LEU A 121 3.15 -1.43 10.11
CA LEU A 121 4.04 -2.23 10.95
C LEU A 121 4.05 -3.67 10.47
N ARG A 122 5.26 -4.19 10.29
CA ARG A 122 5.55 -5.55 9.86
C ARG A 122 6.51 -6.21 10.84
N VAL A 123 6.17 -7.40 11.32
CA VAL A 123 7.10 -8.23 12.11
C VAL A 123 7.72 -9.28 11.20
N THR A 124 9.03 -9.50 11.31
CA THR A 124 9.76 -10.46 10.47
C THR A 124 10.41 -11.53 11.33
N PHE A 125 10.23 -12.78 10.96
CA PHE A 125 10.98 -13.92 11.49
C PHE A 125 12.00 -14.37 10.45
N SER A 126 13.24 -14.60 10.88
CA SER A 126 14.32 -15.08 10.02
C SER A 126 15.17 -16.10 10.76
N SER A 127 15.36 -17.25 10.12
CA SER A 127 16.30 -18.30 10.49
C SER A 127 17.13 -18.69 9.26
N LYS A 128 18.06 -19.62 9.43
CA LYS A 128 18.82 -20.20 8.31
C LYS A 128 17.92 -20.86 7.24
N HIS A 129 16.73 -21.31 7.64
CA HIS A 129 15.85 -22.15 6.82
C HIS A 129 14.55 -21.44 6.41
N CYS A 130 14.22 -20.32 7.04
CA CYS A 130 12.95 -19.65 6.85
C CYS A 130 13.11 -18.14 6.93
N TRP A 131 12.45 -17.42 6.04
CA TRP A 131 12.27 -15.98 6.11
C TRP A 131 10.82 -15.66 5.80
N THR A 132 10.10 -15.18 6.82
CA THR A 132 8.67 -14.87 6.72
C THR A 132 8.35 -13.59 7.49
N TRP A 133 7.25 -12.93 7.13
CA TRP A 133 6.83 -11.68 7.74
C TRP A 133 5.32 -11.57 7.74
N GLU A 134 4.80 -10.80 8.70
CA GLU A 134 3.38 -10.49 8.80
C GLU A 134 3.17 -9.00 9.10
N GLU A 135 2.17 -8.41 8.45
CA GLU A 135 1.71 -7.04 8.71
C GLU A 135 0.55 -7.07 9.71
N PHE A 136 0.52 -6.13 10.65
CA PHE A 136 -0.53 -6.15 11.68
C PHE A 136 -1.22 -4.80 11.96
N SER A 137 -0.60 -3.65 11.66
CA SER A 137 -1.23 -2.36 11.91
C SER A 137 -0.61 -1.21 11.12
N LEU A 138 -1.18 0.00 11.19
CA LEU A 138 -0.52 1.21 10.70
C LEU A 138 0.69 1.59 11.57
N ALA A 139 1.68 2.25 10.97
CA ALA A 139 2.88 2.73 11.65
C ALA A 139 2.61 3.99 12.49
N THR A 140 2.04 3.81 13.67
CA THR A 140 1.75 4.88 14.64
C THR A 140 2.56 4.71 15.92
N LYS A 141 2.60 5.76 16.76
CA LYS A 141 3.29 5.67 18.06
C LYS A 141 2.54 4.72 18.99
N GLU A 142 1.22 4.78 18.94
CA GLU A 142 0.27 4.01 19.72
C GLU A 142 0.43 2.51 19.41
N ASN A 143 0.48 2.14 18.13
CA ASN A 143 0.62 0.73 17.73
C ASN A 143 2.01 0.16 17.99
N ILE A 144 3.07 0.97 17.92
CA ILE A 144 4.41 0.53 18.35
C ILE A 144 4.44 0.27 19.85
N LYS A 145 3.79 1.14 20.64
CA LYS A 145 3.68 0.92 22.08
C LYS A 145 2.91 -0.38 22.36
N LEU A 146 1.77 -0.58 21.70
CA LEU A 146 0.99 -1.82 21.83
C LEU A 146 1.83 -3.06 21.48
N PHE A 147 2.61 -3.03 20.40
CA PHE A 147 3.53 -4.12 20.05
C PHE A 147 4.57 -4.38 21.14
N LYS A 148 5.16 -3.33 21.73
CA LYS A 148 6.14 -3.47 22.82
C LYS A 148 5.54 -4.07 24.08
N ASP A 149 4.27 -3.76 24.35
CA ASP A 149 3.58 -4.13 25.59
C ASP A 149 2.86 -5.49 25.47
N CYS A 150 2.65 -6.04 24.26
CA CYS A 150 1.78 -7.21 24.03
C CYS A 150 2.30 -8.57 24.55
N ASN A 151 3.57 -8.66 24.99
CA ASN A 151 4.22 -9.89 25.46
C ASN A 151 3.99 -11.15 24.58
N LEU A 152 3.80 -10.96 23.27
CA LEU A 152 3.61 -12.03 22.31
C LEU A 152 4.96 -12.56 21.79
N SER A 153 5.03 -13.87 21.54
CA SER A 153 6.18 -14.47 20.87
C SER A 153 6.02 -14.44 19.35
N PHE A 154 7.09 -14.04 18.65
CA PHE A 154 7.16 -13.96 17.18
C PHE A 154 8.23 -14.91 16.65
N GLY A 155 8.01 -16.22 16.82
CA GLY A 155 8.82 -17.29 16.24
C GLY A 155 8.18 -17.88 14.98
N GLU A 156 8.87 -18.84 14.36
CA GLU A 156 8.44 -19.49 13.11
C GLU A 156 6.98 -19.99 13.15
N SER A 157 6.61 -20.67 14.23
CA SER A 157 5.28 -21.27 14.40
C SER A 157 4.24 -20.33 15.03
N THR A 158 4.65 -19.15 15.52
CA THR A 158 3.75 -18.23 16.24
C THR A 158 3.55 -16.90 15.53
N LEU A 159 4.34 -16.59 14.49
CA LEU A 159 4.32 -15.30 13.78
C LEU A 159 2.91 -14.92 13.32
N ASP A 160 2.27 -15.78 12.52
CA ASP A 160 0.92 -15.55 11.97
C ASP A 160 -0.13 -15.33 13.06
N LYS A 161 -0.18 -16.22 14.06
CA LYS A 161 -1.16 -16.13 15.16
C LYS A 161 -0.97 -14.85 15.98
N SER A 162 0.27 -14.52 16.33
CA SER A 162 0.57 -13.32 17.12
C SER A 162 0.28 -12.03 16.34
N ALA A 163 0.63 -12.00 15.05
CA ALA A 163 0.33 -10.86 14.18
C ALA A 163 -1.18 -10.65 14.00
N LYS A 164 -1.94 -11.73 13.80
CA LYS A 164 -3.41 -11.68 13.76
C LYS A 164 -4.02 -11.15 15.06
N SER A 165 -3.55 -11.63 16.22
CA SER A 165 -4.00 -11.10 17.51
C SER A 165 -3.74 -9.60 17.64
N LEU A 166 -2.54 -9.12 17.25
CA LEU A 166 -2.25 -7.69 17.24
C LEU A 166 -3.12 -6.91 16.26
N SER A 167 -3.37 -7.47 15.08
CA SER A 167 -4.19 -6.81 14.06
C SER A 167 -5.62 -6.58 14.54
N ILE A 168 -6.19 -7.56 15.23
CA ILE A 168 -7.51 -7.43 15.87
C ILE A 168 -7.49 -6.32 16.94
N LEU A 169 -6.44 -6.24 17.74
CA LEU A 169 -6.31 -5.22 18.79
C LEU A 169 -6.13 -3.80 18.23
N CYS A 170 -5.39 -3.66 17.12
CA CYS A 170 -5.15 -2.35 16.48
C CYS A 170 -6.38 -1.87 15.70
N GLY A 171 -7.02 -2.76 14.94
CA GLY A 171 -8.27 -2.47 14.22
C GLY A 171 -8.15 -1.45 13.09
N ASP A 172 -6.95 -1.15 12.59
CA ASP A 172 -6.69 -0.07 11.62
C ASP A 172 -6.23 -0.54 10.22
N LEU A 173 -6.14 -1.85 10.03
CA LEU A 173 -5.91 -2.46 8.72
C LEU A 173 -7.21 -2.57 7.91
N TRP A 174 -7.07 -2.58 6.59
CA TRP A 174 -8.21 -2.86 5.73
C TRP A 174 -8.70 -4.29 5.97
N PRO A 175 -10.03 -4.52 5.98
CA PRO A 175 -10.56 -5.87 6.07
C PRO A 175 -10.18 -6.68 4.83
N ALA A 176 -10.27 -8.01 4.94
CA ALA A 176 -10.03 -8.92 3.83
C ALA A 176 -10.92 -8.56 2.63
N VAL A 177 -10.34 -8.50 1.43
CA VAL A 177 -11.05 -8.05 0.23
C VAL A 177 -12.24 -8.96 -0.12
N GLU A 178 -12.17 -10.23 0.26
CA GLU A 178 -13.21 -11.23 0.07
C GLU A 178 -14.48 -10.90 0.86
N THR A 179 -14.35 -10.25 2.03
CA THR A 179 -15.47 -9.90 2.90
C THR A 179 -16.15 -8.58 2.51
N LEU A 180 -15.48 -7.75 1.70
CA LEU A 180 -16.03 -6.48 1.23
C LEU A 180 -17.01 -6.68 0.06
N PRO A 181 -18.17 -6.01 0.04
CA PRO A 181 -19.05 -6.05 -1.13
C PRO A 181 -18.41 -5.33 -2.33
N PRO A 182 -18.76 -5.71 -3.58
CA PRO A 182 -18.50 -4.90 -4.77
C PRO A 182 -18.99 -3.45 -4.61
N ASN A 183 -18.24 -2.48 -5.14
CA ASN A 183 -18.71 -1.11 -5.32
C ASN A 183 -18.89 -0.78 -6.81
N GLU A 184 -19.45 0.40 -7.10
CA GLU A 184 -19.72 0.86 -8.48
C GLU A 184 -18.46 0.82 -9.37
N LEU A 185 -17.30 1.19 -8.82
CA LEU A 185 -16.04 1.15 -9.57
C LEU A 185 -15.65 -0.28 -9.97
N TYR A 186 -15.82 -1.25 -9.06
CA TYR A 186 -15.54 -2.65 -9.37
C TYR A 186 -16.54 -3.24 -10.37
N VAL A 187 -17.82 -2.87 -10.27
CA VAL A 187 -18.85 -3.27 -11.25
C VAL A 187 -18.49 -2.71 -12.64
N SER A 188 -18.16 -1.42 -12.73
CA SER A 188 -17.73 -0.79 -13.97
C SER A 188 -16.47 -1.45 -14.56
N TYR A 189 -15.51 -1.85 -13.71
CA TYR A 189 -14.35 -2.62 -14.16
C TYR A 189 -14.74 -3.94 -14.83
N LEU A 190 -15.64 -4.72 -14.20
CA LEU A 190 -16.08 -6.01 -14.75
C LEU A 190 -16.81 -5.84 -16.09
N GLU A 191 -17.63 -4.80 -16.22
CA GLU A 191 -18.32 -4.47 -17.48
C GLU A 191 -17.34 -4.12 -18.60
N LYS A 192 -16.36 -3.24 -18.32
CA LYS A 192 -15.29 -2.89 -19.27
C LYS A 192 -14.44 -4.09 -19.67
N GLN A 193 -14.09 -4.95 -18.72
CA GLN A 193 -13.34 -6.17 -18.97
C GLN A 193 -14.12 -7.12 -19.90
N LYS A 194 -15.42 -7.31 -19.64
CA LYS A 194 -16.29 -8.14 -20.47
C LYS A 194 -16.43 -7.58 -21.88
N ALA A 195 -16.67 -6.28 -22.03
CA ALA A 195 -16.77 -5.61 -23.32
C ALA A 195 -15.50 -5.78 -24.16
N THR A 196 -14.33 -5.57 -23.55
CA THR A 196 -13.03 -5.72 -24.21
C THR A 196 -12.77 -7.16 -24.66
N LYS A 197 -13.14 -8.15 -23.83
CA LYS A 197 -13.01 -9.56 -24.19
C LYS A 197 -13.86 -9.90 -25.42
N LEU A 198 -15.11 -9.45 -25.46
CA LEU A 198 -16.02 -9.64 -26.59
C LEU A 198 -15.50 -8.98 -27.87
N GLU A 199 -14.93 -7.77 -27.77
CA GLU A 199 -14.34 -7.08 -28.93
C GLU A 199 -13.13 -7.86 -29.49
N ASN A 200 -12.27 -8.36 -28.61
CA ASN A 200 -11.10 -9.15 -29.01
C ASN A 200 -11.50 -10.50 -29.65
N GLU A 201 -12.55 -11.15 -29.16
CA GLU A 201 -13.10 -12.36 -29.76
C GLU A 201 -13.66 -12.08 -31.16
N LYS A 202 -14.45 -10.99 -31.34
CA LYS A 202 -14.95 -10.58 -32.66
C LYS A 202 -13.82 -10.30 -33.66
N LYS A 203 -12.77 -9.60 -33.24
CA LYS A 203 -11.59 -9.31 -34.08
C LYS A 203 -10.84 -10.59 -34.48
N LYS A 204 -10.73 -11.58 -33.59
CA LYS A 204 -10.13 -12.88 -33.91
C LYS A 204 -10.95 -13.65 -34.94
N THR A 205 -12.28 -13.68 -34.76
CA THR A 205 -13.18 -14.33 -35.70
C THR A 205 -13.07 -13.69 -37.09
N GLN A 206 -13.10 -12.35 -37.19
CA GLN A 206 -12.95 -11.65 -38.48
C GLN A 206 -11.61 -11.90 -39.17
N LYS A 207 -10.50 -12.02 -38.42
CA LYS A 207 -9.19 -12.37 -38.99
C LYS A 207 -9.09 -13.84 -39.41
N GLY A 208 -9.81 -14.75 -38.76
CA GLY A 208 -9.87 -16.17 -39.12
C GLY A 208 -10.66 -16.46 -40.40
N PHE A 209 -11.51 -15.52 -40.84
CA PHE A 209 -12.28 -15.62 -42.09
C PHE A 209 -11.60 -14.93 -43.30
N GLN A 210 -10.37 -14.44 -43.16
CA GLN A 210 -9.56 -13.86 -44.26
C GLN A 210 -8.55 -14.86 -44.85
N ILE A 211 -8.91 -16.14 -44.96
CA ILE A 211 -8.11 -17.18 -45.66
C ILE A 211 -8.81 -17.56 -46.95
#